data_AF-A0A2E5C7E5-F1
#
_entry.id   AF-A0A2E5C7E5-F1
#
_cell.length_a   1.000
_cell.length_b   1.000
_cell.length_c   1.000
_cell.angle_alpha   90.00
_cell.angle_beta   90.00
_cell.angle_gamma   90.00
#
_symmetry.space_group_name_H-M   'P 1'
#
loop_
_entity.id
_entity.type
_entity.pdbx_description
1 polymer ?
#
loop_
_entity_poly.entity_id
_entity_poly.type
_entity_poly.pdbx_seq_one_letter_code
_entity_poly.pdbx_strand_id
1 'polypeptide(L)' 'MTSTAEKSRPRRVLLAMFAVVTAIGHFLRDVLGFFAESAETDSEKTSSDSVRGGVLNYRTGKLDDGTDAAGWYEKD' A
#
# COMPACT_ATOMS: atom_id res chain seq x y z
N MET A 1 -5.15 26.89 54.30
CA MET A 1 -5.33 27.22 52.87
C MET A 1 -4.39 26.33 52.07
N THR A 2 -4.86 25.16 51.65
CA THR A 2 -4.08 24.23 50.81
C THR A 2 -4.99 23.72 49.71
N SER A 3 -4.41 23.43 48.54
CA SER A 3 -5.08 22.82 47.37
C SER A 3 -5.57 23.79 46.27
N THR A 4 -4.64 24.52 45.67
CA THR A 4 -4.76 24.93 44.26
C THR A 4 -3.73 24.23 43.36
N ALA A 5 -2.65 23.68 43.93
CA ALA A 5 -1.59 23.02 43.17
C ALA A 5 -2.01 21.65 42.58
N GLU A 6 -2.83 20.86 43.29
CA GLU A 6 -3.20 19.50 42.85
C GLU A 6 -4.10 19.47 41.62
N LYS A 7 -4.99 20.46 41.44
CA LYS A 7 -5.97 20.48 40.35
C LYS A 7 -5.36 20.64 38.95
N SER A 8 -4.14 21.20 38.88
CA SER A 8 -3.42 21.46 37.61
C SER A 8 -2.75 20.22 37.02
N ARG A 9 -2.37 19.27 37.88
CA ARG A 9 -1.64 18.04 37.51
C ARG A 9 -2.44 17.10 36.61
N PRO A 10 -3.71 16.73 36.93
CA PRO A 10 -4.48 15.81 36.08
C PRO A 10 -4.81 16.42 34.71
N ARG A 11 -5.03 17.73 34.64
CA ARG A 11 -5.29 18.43 33.36
C ARG A 11 -4.08 18.38 32.43
N ARG A 12 -2.86 18.56 32.98
CA ARG A 12 -1.62 18.44 32.21
C ARG A 12 -1.36 17.02 31.74
N VAL A 13 -1.65 16.02 32.58
CA VAL A 13 -1.52 14.59 32.20
C VAL A 13 -2.52 14.24 31.09
N LEU A 14 -3.77 14.70 31.19
CA LEU A 14 -4.79 14.45 30.16
C LEU A 14 -4.41 15.09 28.83
N LEU A 15 -3.92 16.34 28.85
CA LEU A 15 -3.44 17.03 27.65
C LEU A 15 -2.22 16.33 27.04
N ALA A 16 -1.29 15.87 27.88
CA ALA A 16 -0.12 15.11 27.42
C ALA A 16 -0.53 13.79 26.76
N MET A 17 -1.48 13.05 27.36
CA MET A 17 -2.02 11.84 26.74
C MET A 17 -2.68 12.12 25.39
N PHE A 18 -3.49 13.19 25.31
CA PHE A 18 -4.12 13.55 24.05
C PHE A 18 -3.08 13.90 22.98
N ALA A 19 -2.06 14.68 23.34
CA ALA A 19 -0.95 15.01 22.44
C ALA A 19 -0.20 13.76 21.94
N VAL A 20 0.03 12.78 22.82
CA VAL A 20 0.66 11.50 22.45
C VAL A 20 -0.21 10.73 21.45
N VAL A 21 -1.52 10.60 21.72
CA VAL A 21 -2.45 9.91 20.81
C VAL A 21 -2.49 10.60 19.44
N THR A 22 -2.56 11.93 19.42
CA THR A 22 -2.54 12.71 18.17
C THR A 22 -1.22 12.51 17.41
N ALA A 23 -0.08 12.54 18.10
CA ALA A 23 1.23 12.31 17.47
C ALA A 23 1.34 10.91 16.86
N ILE A 24 0.85 9.88 17.57
CA ILE A 24 0.79 8.50 17.05
C ILE A 24 -0.10 8.44 15.80
N GLY A 25 -1.27 9.09 15.83
CA GLY A 25 -2.18 9.13 14.68
C GLY A 25 -1.57 9.78 13.44
N HIS A 26 -0.85 10.90 13.61
CA HIS A 26 -0.11 11.53 12.52
C HIS A 26 0.98 10.61 11.97
N PHE A 27 1.80 10.02 12.84
CA PHE A 27 2.86 9.09 12.44
C PHE A 27 2.31 7.90 11.65
N LEU A 28 1.21 7.28 12.10
CA LEU A 28 0.58 6.17 11.38
C LEU A 28 0.06 6.59 10.00
N ARG A 29 -0.50 7.80 9.88
CA ARG A 29 -0.95 8.34 8.59
C ARG A 29 0.23 8.57 7.63
N ASP A 30 1.33 9.11 8.13
CA ASP A 30 2.51 9.38 7.31
C ASP A 30 3.16 8.07 6.82
N VAL A 31 3.25 7.07 7.70
CA VAL A 31 3.71 5.72 7.33
C VAL A 31 2.80 5.11 6.26
N LEU A 32 1.47 5.20 6.43
CA LEU A 32 0.53 4.66 5.47
C LEU A 32 0.59 5.40 4.11
N GLY A 33 0.80 6.72 4.13
CA GLY A 33 1.04 7.52 2.94
C GLY A 33 2.30 7.10 2.19
N PHE A 34 3.40 6.86 2.90
CA PHE A 34 4.65 6.36 2.32
C PHE A 34 4.48 4.98 1.64
N PHE A 35 3.72 4.07 2.26
CA PHE A 35 3.40 2.78 1.65
C PHE A 35 2.46 2.91 0.44
N ALA A 36 1.49 3.82 0.47
CA ALA A 36 0.61 4.09 -0.65
C ALA A 36 1.38 4.69 -1.84
N GLU A 37 2.28 5.64 -1.58
CA GLU A 37 3.15 6.24 -2.59
C GLU A 37 4.15 5.20 -3.17
N SER A 38 4.63 4.27 -2.33
CA SER A 38 5.45 3.13 -2.81
C SER A 38 4.65 2.12 -3.65
N ALA A 39 3.32 2.07 -3.50
CA ALA A 39 2.46 1.25 -4.34
C ALA A 39 2.06 1.95 -5.66
N GLU A 40 2.29 3.26 -5.78
CA GLU A 40 2.12 4.03 -7.02
C GLU A 40 3.31 3.90 -8.00
N THR A 41 4.11 2.84 -7.88
CA THR A 41 4.99 2.42 -8.98
C THR A 41 4.19 1.63 -10.00
N ASP A 42 4.10 2.16 -11.24
CA ASP A 42 3.51 1.55 -12.45
C ASP A 42 2.01 1.73 -12.72
N SER A 43 1.49 2.96 -12.60
CA SER A 43 0.23 3.34 -13.30
C SER A 43 0.44 3.89 -14.72
N GLU A 44 1.64 3.77 -15.27
CA GLU A 44 1.93 4.17 -16.65
C GLU A 44 2.74 3.07 -17.32
N LYS A 45 2.06 2.02 -17.83
CA LYS A 45 2.40 1.19 -19.03
C LYS A 45 1.75 -0.20 -19.06
N THR A 46 0.47 -0.41 -18.73
CA THR A 46 -0.21 -1.69 -19.11
C THR A 46 -1.70 -1.49 -19.47
N SER A 47 -2.01 -0.44 -20.23
CA SER A 47 -3.16 -0.53 -21.13
C SER A 47 -2.74 -1.44 -22.30
N SER A 48 -3.44 -2.56 -22.47
CA SER A 48 -3.23 -3.62 -23.49
C SER A 48 -2.12 -4.63 -23.22
N ASP A 49 -2.33 -5.53 -22.26
CA ASP A 49 -2.31 -6.94 -22.66
C ASP A 49 -3.20 -7.72 -21.68
N SER A 50 -4.23 -8.31 -22.26
CA SER A 50 -5.23 -9.14 -21.62
C SER A 50 -4.58 -10.16 -20.69
N VAL A 51 -4.83 -10.04 -19.38
CA VAL A 51 -4.73 -11.18 -18.45
C VAL A 51 -5.91 -12.11 -18.74
N ARG A 52 -5.97 -12.64 -19.96
CA ARG A 52 -6.67 -13.88 -20.25
C ARG A 52 -5.66 -14.95 -19.87
N GLY A 53 -5.98 -15.76 -18.87
CA GLY A 53 -5.08 -16.81 -18.39
C GLY A 53 -4.50 -17.64 -19.54
N GLY A 54 -3.30 -18.16 -19.32
CA GLY A 54 -2.50 -18.76 -20.40
C GLY A 54 -1.29 -19.53 -19.88
N VAL A 55 -0.67 -20.32 -20.75
CA VAL A 55 0.57 -21.07 -20.41
C VAL A 55 1.76 -20.17 -20.69
N LEU A 56 2.71 -20.09 -19.74
CA LEU A 56 3.94 -19.31 -19.91
C LEU A 56 4.82 -19.93 -21.00
N ASN A 57 5.12 -19.15 -22.04
CA ASN A 57 6.11 -19.52 -23.03
C ASN A 57 7.52 -19.17 -22.51
N TYR A 58 8.37 -20.17 -22.31
CA TYR A 58 9.72 -19.97 -21.76
C TYR A 58 10.69 -19.31 -22.75
N ARG A 59 10.39 -19.30 -24.05
CA ARG A 59 11.22 -18.67 -25.09
C ARG A 59 10.97 -17.16 -25.17
N THR A 60 9.74 -16.72 -25.00
CA THR A 60 9.35 -15.30 -25.13
C THR A 60 9.03 -14.62 -23.81
N GLY A 61 8.84 -15.39 -22.73
CA GLY A 61 8.45 -14.87 -21.42
C GLY A 61 7.02 -14.33 -21.36
N LYS A 62 6.22 -14.56 -22.41
CA LYS A 62 4.82 -14.10 -22.50
C LYS A 62 3.84 -15.24 -22.17
N LEU A 63 2.69 -14.87 -21.63
CA LEU A 63 1.56 -15.79 -21.44
C LEU A 63 0.86 -15.99 -22.78
N ASP A 64 0.70 -17.24 -23.19
CA ASP A 64 -0.10 -17.61 -24.34
C ASP A 64 -1.56 -17.80 -23.91
N ASP A 65 -2.42 -16.86 -24.28
CA ASP A 65 -3.86 -16.89 -23.98
C ASP A 65 -4.68 -17.67 -25.03
N GLY A 66 -4.00 -18.37 -25.97
CA GLY A 66 -4.60 -19.17 -27.02
C GLY A 66 -5.29 -18.34 -28.11
N THR A 67 -5.07 -17.02 -28.15
CA THR A 67 -5.67 -16.13 -29.15
C THR A 67 -4.86 -16.07 -30.45
N ASP A 68 -3.67 -16.66 -30.49
CA ASP A 68 -2.86 -16.67 -31.69
C ASP A 68 -3.29 -17.77 -32.68
N ALA A 69 -3.39 -17.41 -33.96
CA ALA A 69 -3.76 -18.38 -35.00
C ALA A 69 -2.58 -19.29 -35.38
N ALA A 70 -1.35 -18.89 -35.02
CA ALA A 70 -0.10 -19.54 -35.39
C ALA A 70 0.49 -20.23 -34.16
N GLY A 71 -0.26 -21.18 -33.59
CA GLY A 71 0.00 -21.80 -32.29
C GLY A 71 1.48 -21.88 -31.89
N TRP A 72 1.80 -21.29 -30.74
CA TRP A 72 3.15 -21.12 -30.18
C TRP A 72 3.95 -22.42 -29.98
N TYR A 73 3.30 -23.57 -30.04
CA TYR A 73 3.92 -24.89 -29.94
C TYR A 73 3.84 -25.57 -31.30
N GLU A 74 5.01 -25.81 -31.89
CA GLU A 74 5.13 -26.77 -32.99
C GLU A 74 4.58 -28.12 -32.48
N LYS A 75 3.63 -28.69 -33.21
CA LYS A 75 3.20 -30.07 -32.95
C LYS A 75 4.38 -30.94 -33.36
N ASP A 76 4.90 -31.73 -32.42
CA ASP A 76 5.78 -32.86 -32.73
C ASP A 76 5.15 -33.77 -33.81
#